data_AF-A0A397F0S2-F1
#
_entry.id   AF-A0A397F0S2-F1
#
_cell.length_a   1.000
_cell.length_b   1.000
_cell.length_c   1.000
_cell.angle_alpha   90.00
_cell.angle_beta   90.00
_cell.angle_gamma   90.00
#
_symmetry.space_group_name_H-M   'P 1'
#
loop_
_entity.id
_entity.type
_entity.pdbx_description
1 polymer ?
#
loop_
_entity_poly.entity_id
_entity_poly.type
_entity_poly.pdbx_seq_one_letter_code
_entity_poly.pdbx_strand_id
1 'polypeptide(L)'
;MGKHIDEEVNHDGKGPNRITTCKHCGGKMSSQAKERWRMHMRQCVSAPDDVRNAYPTLKRRTFHSSHDGTNATDSHAVSPHVPFKKQTAPPITQPRPTPSVALPPQLAHKRPSHAPTAPSTTTTSTTLHSGLSHPAMRAWTEPTLHASQLIYPLFITGRPDDNPIRGLEPNVQWGNRDKYASLVAHLEGLVAKGLSSVMLFGVVDNKDASGCMADDPSTPVIEVMAALRAALPSLL
;
A
#
# COMPACT_ATOMS: atom_id res chain seq x y z
N MET A 1 22.43 -31.59 9.89
CA MET A 1 22.13 -31.68 11.34
C MET A 1 21.67 -30.32 11.81
N GLY A 2 20.38 -30.11 12.03
CA GLY A 2 19.89 -28.84 12.61
C GLY A 2 19.96 -28.91 14.14
N LYS A 3 20.59 -27.92 14.80
CA LYS A 3 20.62 -27.87 16.26
C LYS A 3 19.20 -27.72 16.81
N HIS A 4 18.87 -28.50 17.84
CA HIS A 4 17.54 -28.49 18.43
C HIS A 4 17.35 -27.21 19.26
N ILE A 5 16.30 -26.43 18.98
CA ILE A 5 16.10 -25.12 19.64
C ILE A 5 15.95 -25.23 21.16
N ASP A 6 15.51 -26.40 21.66
CA ASP A 6 15.33 -26.63 23.09
C ASP A 6 16.68 -26.69 23.84
N GLU A 7 17.82 -26.81 23.14
CA GLU A 7 19.18 -26.73 23.71
C GLU A 7 19.65 -25.29 23.94
N GLU A 8 19.05 -24.29 23.29
CA GLU A 8 19.48 -22.88 23.34
C GLU A 8 18.59 -22.00 24.24
N VAL A 9 17.66 -22.64 24.97
CA VAL A 9 16.70 -21.99 25.86
C VAL A 9 16.76 -22.57 27.28
N ASN A 10 16.59 -21.71 28.28
CA ASN A 10 16.39 -22.12 29.67
C ASN A 10 14.89 -22.19 29.96
N HIS A 11 14.51 -23.11 30.84
CA HIS A 11 13.13 -23.34 31.26
C HIS A 11 13.06 -23.24 32.77
N ASP A 12 12.38 -22.22 33.26
CA ASP A 12 12.15 -22.01 34.68
C ASP A 12 10.68 -22.27 35.03
N GLY A 13 10.46 -23.11 36.04
CA GLY A 13 9.12 -23.50 36.50
C GLY A 13 8.57 -24.79 35.86
N LYS A 14 7.38 -25.21 36.30
CA LYS A 14 6.72 -26.45 35.87
C LYS A 14 5.30 -26.18 35.38
N GLY A 15 4.87 -26.93 34.35
CA GLY A 15 3.50 -26.87 33.84
C GLY A 15 3.17 -25.55 33.10
N PRO A 16 1.94 -25.01 33.23
CA PRO A 16 1.48 -23.86 32.45
C PRO A 16 2.22 -22.55 32.79
N ASN A 17 2.87 -22.48 33.96
CA ASN A 17 3.64 -21.31 34.40
C ASN A 17 5.13 -21.39 34.03
N ARG A 18 5.52 -22.31 33.13
CA ARG A 18 6.92 -22.43 32.68
C ARG A 18 7.32 -21.21 31.85
N ILE A 19 8.35 -20.52 32.30
CA ILE A 19 8.96 -19.38 31.61
C ILE A 19 10.15 -19.90 30.79
N THR A 20 10.15 -19.58 29.50
CA THR A 20 11.27 -19.90 28.61
C THR A 20 12.09 -18.63 28.34
N THR A 21 13.40 -18.69 28.58
CA THR A 21 14.34 -17.58 28.34
C THR A 21 15.45 -18.01 27.39
N CYS A 22 16.01 -17.07 26.63
CA CYS A 22 17.23 -17.32 25.85
C CYS A 22 18.43 -17.56 26.77
N LYS A 23 19.26 -18.58 26.48
CA LYS A 23 20.51 -18.84 27.23
C LYS A 23 21.57 -17.75 27.09
N HIS A 24 21.56 -17.03 25.96
CA HIS A 24 22.62 -16.07 25.60
C HIS A 24 22.31 -14.64 26.04
N CYS A 25 21.09 -14.14 25.82
CA CYS A 25 20.72 -12.77 26.18
C CYS A 25 19.74 -12.66 27.37
N GLY A 26 19.25 -13.78 27.92
CA GLY A 26 18.24 -13.79 28.98
C GLY A 26 16.85 -13.29 28.55
N GLY A 27 16.65 -12.99 27.25
CA GLY A 27 15.39 -12.49 26.72
C GLY A 27 14.22 -13.44 26.97
N LYS A 28 13.14 -12.91 27.54
CA LYS A 28 11.86 -13.61 27.72
C LYS A 28 10.98 -13.36 26.51
N MET A 29 10.38 -14.41 25.95
CA MET A 29 9.38 -14.25 24.90
C MET A 29 8.03 -14.78 25.36
N SER A 30 6.97 -14.04 25.02
CA SER A 30 5.58 -14.38 25.37
C SER A 30 5.02 -15.56 24.56
N SER A 31 5.70 -15.98 23.50
CA SER A 31 5.25 -17.04 22.60
C SER A 31 6.06 -18.32 22.79
N GLN A 32 5.35 -19.45 22.94
CA GLN A 32 5.94 -20.79 22.98
C GLN A 32 6.23 -21.38 21.58
N ALA A 33 5.98 -20.62 20.51
CA ALA A 33 6.21 -21.10 19.15
C ALA A 33 7.72 -21.28 18.86
N LYS A 34 8.14 -22.51 18.55
CA LYS A 34 9.53 -22.86 18.22
C LYS A 34 10.13 -21.98 17.11
N GLU A 35 9.31 -21.58 16.14
CA GLU A 35 9.75 -20.71 15.04
C GLU A 35 10.13 -19.30 15.53
N ARG A 36 9.37 -18.70 16.45
CA ARG A 36 9.74 -17.39 17.02
C ARG A 36 11.04 -17.48 17.82
N TRP A 37 11.30 -18.61 18.48
CA TRP A 37 12.59 -18.85 19.16
C TRP A 37 13.76 -18.93 18.18
N ARG A 38 13.60 -19.62 17.05
CA ARG A 38 14.58 -19.60 15.96
C ARG A 38 14.79 -18.19 15.41
N MET A 39 13.71 -17.41 15.28
CA MET A 39 13.77 -16.00 14.85
C MET A 39 14.53 -15.10 15.81
N HIS A 40 14.47 -15.40 17.11
CA HIS A 40 15.24 -14.69 18.12
C HIS A 40 16.71 -15.12 18.09
N MET A 41 17.01 -16.43 18.03
CA MET A 41 18.39 -16.95 18.00
C MET A 41 19.21 -16.37 16.84
N ARG A 42 18.64 -16.25 15.64
CA ARG A 42 19.33 -15.62 14.49
C ARG A 42 19.77 -14.17 14.72
N GLN A 43 19.07 -13.44 15.59
CA GLN A 43 19.24 -12.01 15.83
C GLN A 43 19.76 -11.71 17.24
N CYS A 44 20.05 -12.74 18.03
CA CYS A 44 20.51 -12.59 19.40
C CYS A 44 21.95 -12.04 19.39
N VAL A 45 22.13 -10.78 19.81
CA VAL A 45 23.43 -10.10 19.82
C VAL A 45 24.43 -10.78 20.75
N SER A 46 23.94 -11.44 21.79
CA SER A 46 24.74 -12.14 22.79
C SER A 46 25.09 -13.58 22.41
N ALA A 47 24.50 -14.14 21.35
CA ALA A 47 24.78 -15.51 20.91
C ALA A 47 25.99 -15.55 19.97
N PRO A 48 26.89 -16.55 20.09
CA PRO A 48 28.04 -16.69 19.22
C PRO A 48 27.62 -17.06 17.78
N ASP A 49 28.46 -16.69 16.81
CA ASP A 49 28.14 -16.72 15.38
C ASP A 49 27.81 -18.13 14.87
N ASP A 50 28.46 -19.15 15.42
CA ASP A 50 28.20 -20.54 15.10
C ASP A 50 26.77 -20.97 15.49
N VAL A 51 26.28 -20.47 16.64
CA VAL A 51 24.90 -20.70 17.11
C VAL A 51 23.90 -19.92 16.26
N ARG A 52 24.21 -18.67 15.92
CA ARG A 52 23.34 -17.84 15.05
C ARG A 52 23.19 -18.45 13.66
N ASN A 53 24.29 -18.94 13.09
CA ASN A 53 24.34 -19.53 11.75
C ASN A 53 23.73 -20.95 11.68
N ALA A 54 23.55 -21.62 12.82
CA ALA A 54 22.86 -22.92 12.89
C ALA A 54 21.34 -22.82 12.61
N TYR A 55 20.77 -21.61 12.59
CA TYR A 55 19.37 -21.34 12.29
C TYR A 55 19.22 -20.53 10.99
N PRO A 56 19.52 -21.14 9.82
CA PRO A 56 19.44 -20.45 8.53
C PRO A 56 17.98 -20.09 8.20
N THR A 57 17.80 -18.99 7.48
CA THR A 57 16.49 -18.59 6.96
C THR A 57 15.91 -19.72 6.11
N LEU A 58 14.65 -20.09 6.34
CA LEU A 58 13.89 -20.88 5.37
C LEU A 58 14.07 -20.22 4.01
N LYS A 59 14.63 -20.95 3.04
CA LYS A 59 14.73 -20.49 1.65
C LYS A 59 13.35 -19.96 1.27
N ARG A 60 13.28 -18.69 0.87
CA ARG A 60 12.11 -18.15 0.16
C ARG A 60 11.76 -19.19 -0.91
N ARG A 61 10.52 -19.70 -0.92
CA ARG A 61 10.06 -20.59 -1.99
C ARG A 61 10.32 -19.87 -3.30
N THR A 62 11.37 -20.27 -4.01
CA THR A 62 11.57 -19.88 -5.39
C THR A 62 10.50 -20.64 -6.16
N PHE A 63 9.53 -19.91 -6.72
CA PHE A 63 8.66 -20.46 -7.75
C PHE A 63 9.59 -21.00 -8.85
N HIS A 64 9.73 -22.32 -8.93
CA HIS A 64 10.40 -22.96 -10.04
C HIS A 64 9.47 -22.85 -11.23
N SER A 65 9.76 -21.93 -12.15
CA SER A 65 9.36 -22.09 -13.53
C SER A 65 10.27 -23.19 -14.08
N SER A 66 9.70 -24.34 -14.40
CA SER A 66 10.43 -25.47 -14.97
C SER A 66 11.19 -25.01 -16.20
N HIS A 67 12.52 -25.10 -16.15
CA HIS A 67 13.32 -25.26 -17.35
C HIS A 67 14.41 -26.27 -17.01
N ASP A 68 14.07 -27.53 -17.27
CA ASP A 68 15.04 -28.57 -17.60
C ASP A 68 15.78 -28.16 -18.87
N GLY A 69 17.04 -28.61 -19.00
CA GLY A 69 17.70 -28.60 -20.30
C GLY A 69 19.21 -28.42 -20.23
N THR A 70 19.91 -29.51 -19.96
CA THR A 70 21.28 -29.74 -20.46
C THR A 70 21.31 -29.67 -22.00
N ASN A 71 22.42 -29.15 -22.52
CA ASN A 71 22.79 -28.99 -23.94
C ASN A 71 22.50 -30.20 -24.84
N ALA A 72 22.02 -29.96 -26.07
CA ALA A 72 22.73 -30.28 -27.33
C ALA A 72 21.82 -30.07 -28.57
N THR A 73 22.41 -29.40 -29.59
CA THR A 73 22.24 -29.54 -31.06
C THR A 73 20.87 -29.95 -31.64
N ASP A 74 20.26 -29.12 -32.50
CA ASP A 74 20.28 -29.28 -33.97
C ASP A 74 19.27 -28.34 -34.68
N SER A 75 19.68 -27.83 -35.86
CA SER A 75 18.91 -27.44 -37.05
C SER A 75 17.64 -26.55 -37.04
N HIS A 76 17.77 -25.44 -37.79
CA HIS A 76 16.81 -24.81 -38.73
C HIS A 76 15.28 -24.94 -38.52
N ALA A 77 14.61 -23.81 -38.25
CA ALA A 77 13.44 -23.34 -39.02
C ALA A 77 13.09 -21.87 -38.68
N VAL A 78 12.69 -21.12 -39.71
CA VAL A 78 12.43 -19.68 -39.72
C VAL A 78 10.91 -19.40 -39.68
N SER A 79 10.53 -18.38 -38.88
CA SER A 79 9.33 -17.50 -38.96
C SER A 79 7.93 -18.03 -38.56
N PRO A 80 6.95 -17.14 -38.24
CA PRO A 80 7.00 -15.67 -38.16
C PRO A 80 6.51 -15.03 -36.84
N HIS A 81 6.95 -13.79 -36.63
CA HIS A 81 6.38 -12.80 -35.71
C HIS A 81 4.89 -12.54 -36.01
N VAL A 82 4.06 -12.52 -34.97
CA VAL A 82 2.73 -11.86 -35.00
C VAL A 82 2.84 -10.56 -34.18
N PRO A 83 2.64 -9.37 -34.79
CA PRO A 83 2.70 -8.11 -34.07
C PRO A 83 1.40 -7.87 -33.28
N PHE A 84 1.54 -7.52 -32.01
CA PHE A 84 0.44 -7.14 -31.12
C PHE A 84 -0.14 -5.78 -31.56
N LYS A 85 -1.39 -5.80 -32.01
CA LYS A 85 -2.11 -4.61 -32.51
C LYS A 85 -2.48 -3.71 -31.32
N LYS A 86 -1.90 -2.51 -31.25
CA LYS A 86 -2.34 -1.44 -30.33
C LYS A 86 -3.78 -1.08 -30.65
N GLN A 87 -4.70 -1.30 -29.70
CA GLN A 87 -6.05 -0.74 -29.78
C GLN A 87 -6.02 0.66 -29.14
N THR A 88 -6.21 1.67 -29.97
CA THR A 88 -6.46 3.05 -29.57
C THR A 88 -7.93 3.17 -29.18
N ALA A 89 -8.22 3.79 -28.03
CA ALA A 89 -9.58 4.07 -27.61
C ALA A 89 -10.24 5.12 -28.53
N PRO A 90 -11.52 4.98 -28.90
CA PRO A 90 -12.22 5.95 -29.74
C PRO A 90 -12.61 7.23 -28.95
N PRO A 91 -12.79 8.38 -29.62
CA PRO A 91 -13.09 9.64 -28.97
C PRO A 91 -14.53 9.69 -28.46
N ILE A 92 -14.70 10.29 -27.27
CA ILE A 92 -15.99 10.55 -26.63
C ILE A 92 -16.77 11.57 -27.48
N THR A 93 -17.85 11.12 -28.10
CA THR A 93 -18.81 11.98 -28.81
C THR A 93 -19.93 12.36 -27.84
N GLN A 94 -20.32 13.63 -27.80
CA GLN A 94 -21.37 14.17 -26.92
C GLN A 94 -22.73 13.44 -27.08
N PRO A 95 -23.59 13.43 -26.04
CA PRO A 95 -24.87 12.71 -26.10
C PRO A 95 -25.87 13.39 -27.04
N ARG A 96 -26.42 12.58 -27.95
CA ARG A 96 -27.53 12.91 -28.86
C ARG A 96 -28.84 13.08 -28.08
N PRO A 97 -29.74 14.01 -28.44
CA PRO A 97 -31.04 14.14 -27.77
C PRO A 97 -31.92 12.90 -27.98
N THR A 98 -32.56 12.46 -26.90
CA THR A 98 -33.48 11.32 -26.84
C THR A 98 -34.75 11.56 -27.65
N PRO A 99 -35.23 10.62 -28.47
CA PRO A 99 -36.60 10.68 -28.97
C PRO A 99 -37.58 10.39 -27.83
N SER A 100 -38.59 11.25 -27.70
CA SER A 100 -39.73 11.08 -26.79
C SER A 100 -40.53 9.85 -27.21
N VAL A 101 -40.45 8.78 -26.42
CA VAL A 101 -41.31 7.60 -26.58
C VAL A 101 -42.60 7.87 -25.83
N ALA A 102 -43.71 7.97 -26.58
CA ALA A 102 -45.04 8.06 -26.02
C ALA A 102 -45.40 6.77 -25.25
N LEU A 103 -45.96 6.94 -24.05
CA LEU A 103 -46.44 5.84 -23.20
C LEU A 103 -47.59 5.09 -23.89
N PRO A 104 -47.63 3.74 -23.90
CA PRO A 104 -48.79 3.01 -24.38
C PRO A 104 -50.02 3.22 -23.47
N PRO A 105 -51.25 3.14 -24.02
CA PRO A 105 -52.48 3.34 -23.25
C PRO A 105 -52.66 2.25 -22.19
N GLN A 106 -52.98 2.68 -20.98
CA GLN A 106 -53.22 1.84 -19.80
C GLN A 106 -54.40 0.90 -20.04
N LEU A 107 -54.15 -0.41 -20.14
CA LEU A 107 -55.19 -1.43 -20.06
C LEU A 107 -55.71 -1.49 -18.62
N ALA A 108 -57.00 -1.16 -18.44
CA ALA A 108 -57.70 -1.19 -17.18
C ALA A 108 -57.76 -2.62 -16.62
N HIS A 109 -56.87 -2.95 -15.69
CA HIS A 109 -56.98 -4.18 -14.92
C HIS A 109 -57.95 -3.93 -13.76
N LYS A 110 -59.08 -4.65 -13.75
CA LYS A 110 -60.04 -4.67 -12.63
C LYS A 110 -59.29 -5.02 -11.33
N ARG A 111 -59.19 -4.05 -10.41
CA ARG A 111 -58.67 -4.24 -9.07
C ARG A 111 -59.76 -4.90 -8.20
N PRO A 112 -59.54 -6.08 -7.59
CA PRO A 112 -60.45 -6.58 -6.58
C PRO A 112 -60.42 -5.64 -5.37
N SER A 113 -61.60 -5.21 -4.94
CA SER A 113 -61.76 -4.39 -3.73
C SER A 113 -61.56 -5.28 -2.51
N HIS A 114 -60.38 -5.23 -1.90
CA HIS A 114 -60.18 -5.68 -0.54
C HIS A 114 -60.22 -4.45 0.38
N ALA A 115 -61.15 -4.49 1.34
CA ALA A 115 -61.34 -3.47 2.37
C ALA A 115 -60.05 -3.22 3.18
N PRO A 116 -59.81 -1.99 3.66
CA PRO A 116 -58.66 -1.70 4.50
C PRO A 116 -58.91 -2.22 5.92
N THR A 117 -58.43 -3.43 6.21
CA THR A 117 -58.27 -3.88 7.60
C THR A 117 -57.13 -3.08 8.25
N ALA A 118 -57.33 -2.72 9.52
CA ALA A 118 -56.52 -1.88 10.42
C ALA A 118 -54.98 -1.84 10.19
N PRO A 119 -54.29 -0.74 10.56
CA PRO A 119 -52.83 -0.65 10.43
C PRO A 119 -52.15 -1.64 11.36
N SER A 120 -51.83 -2.82 10.83
CA SER A 120 -50.93 -3.75 11.48
C SER A 120 -49.59 -3.03 11.66
N THR A 121 -49.18 -2.78 12.89
CA THR A 121 -47.85 -2.32 13.26
C THR A 121 -46.83 -3.30 12.66
N THR A 122 -46.34 -2.99 11.46
CA THR A 122 -45.46 -3.87 10.71
C THR A 122 -44.06 -3.63 11.25
N THR A 123 -43.61 -4.52 12.11
CA THR A 123 -42.26 -4.50 12.68
C THR A 123 -41.25 -4.32 11.56
N THR A 124 -40.51 -3.22 11.66
CA THR A 124 -39.56 -2.66 10.71
C THR A 124 -38.59 -3.70 10.13
N SER A 125 -38.46 -3.69 8.79
CA SER A 125 -37.56 -4.51 7.99
C SER A 125 -36.13 -4.60 8.56
N THR A 126 -35.74 -5.78 9.04
CA THR A 126 -34.40 -6.09 9.56
C THR A 126 -33.42 -6.59 8.48
N THR A 127 -33.79 -6.57 7.20
CA THR A 127 -32.95 -7.09 6.11
C THR A 127 -32.24 -5.96 5.37
N LEU A 128 -30.93 -5.82 5.61
CA LEU A 128 -30.06 -4.82 4.94
C LEU A 128 -29.29 -5.40 3.74
N HIS A 129 -29.19 -6.74 3.65
CA HIS A 129 -28.39 -7.41 2.62
C HIS A 129 -28.94 -7.30 1.20
N SER A 130 -30.27 -7.15 1.04
CA SER A 130 -30.90 -6.95 -0.26
C SER A 130 -30.32 -5.72 -0.98
N GLY A 131 -30.03 -4.65 -0.21
CA GLY A 131 -29.44 -3.39 -0.66
C GLY A 131 -27.98 -3.47 -1.14
N LEU A 132 -27.24 -4.55 -0.84
CA LEU A 132 -25.81 -4.69 -1.16
C LEU A 132 -25.50 -5.91 -2.04
N SER A 133 -26.54 -6.62 -2.48
CA SER A 133 -26.43 -7.90 -3.19
C SER A 133 -25.74 -7.77 -4.56
N HIS A 134 -26.01 -6.69 -5.30
CA HIS A 134 -25.45 -6.46 -6.63
C HIS A 134 -24.31 -5.42 -6.60
N PRO A 135 -23.22 -5.59 -7.38
CA PRO A 135 -22.11 -4.63 -7.44
C PRO A 135 -22.56 -3.19 -7.73
N ALA A 136 -23.52 -2.98 -8.64
CA ALA A 136 -24.05 -1.65 -8.92
C ALA A 136 -24.73 -1.00 -7.70
N MET A 137 -25.39 -1.79 -6.85
CA MET A 137 -26.05 -1.28 -5.64
C MET A 137 -25.03 -0.90 -4.57
N ARG A 138 -23.94 -1.65 -4.44
CA ARG A 138 -22.80 -1.27 -3.59
C ARG A 138 -22.16 0.02 -4.08
N ALA A 139 -21.95 0.16 -5.39
CA ALA A 139 -21.41 1.38 -5.98
C ALA A 139 -22.27 2.64 -5.74
N TRP A 140 -23.58 2.50 -5.48
CA TRP A 140 -24.43 3.63 -5.10
C TRP A 140 -24.20 4.12 -3.67
N THR A 141 -23.63 3.28 -2.80
CA THR A 141 -23.45 3.57 -1.37
C THR A 141 -21.97 3.76 -1.01
N GLU A 142 -21.06 3.09 -1.73
CA GLU A 142 -19.63 3.18 -1.48
C GLU A 142 -19.07 4.56 -1.86
N PRO A 143 -18.26 5.19 -0.99
CA PRO A 143 -17.57 6.42 -1.35
C PRO A 143 -16.57 6.13 -2.46
N THR A 144 -16.58 6.97 -3.50
CA THR A 144 -15.60 6.87 -4.58
C THR A 144 -14.34 7.65 -4.22
N LEU A 145 -13.19 7.01 -4.39
CA LEU A 145 -11.89 7.63 -4.14
C LEU A 145 -11.38 8.32 -5.41
N HIS A 146 -11.19 9.62 -5.34
CA HIS A 146 -10.64 10.43 -6.43
C HIS A 146 -9.22 10.89 -6.07
N ALA A 147 -8.34 11.03 -7.06
CA ALA A 147 -6.95 11.43 -6.83
C ALA A 147 -6.84 12.79 -6.11
N SER A 148 -7.81 13.69 -6.32
CA SER A 148 -7.85 14.98 -5.62
C SER A 148 -8.17 14.90 -4.12
N GLN A 149 -8.60 13.74 -3.62
CA GLN A 149 -8.83 13.51 -2.19
C GLN A 149 -7.55 13.06 -1.47
N LEU A 150 -6.46 12.81 -2.22
CA LEU A 150 -5.18 12.37 -1.68
C LEU A 150 -4.25 13.56 -1.45
N ILE A 151 -3.58 13.55 -0.30
CA ILE A 151 -2.49 14.45 0.06
C ILE A 151 -1.22 13.61 0.15
N TYR A 152 -0.18 13.96 -0.62
CA TYR A 152 1.07 13.20 -0.61
C TYR A 152 2.11 13.80 0.37
N PRO A 153 2.49 13.10 1.46
CA PRO A 153 3.51 13.58 2.38
C PRO A 153 4.91 13.48 1.78
N LEU A 154 5.69 14.55 1.90
CA LEU A 154 7.04 14.70 1.37
C LEU A 154 8.01 15.08 2.48
N PHE A 155 9.16 14.40 2.54
CA PHE A 155 10.23 14.72 3.48
C PHE A 155 11.33 15.48 2.75
N ILE A 156 11.64 16.69 3.20
CA ILE A 156 12.54 17.61 2.50
C ILE A 156 13.75 17.86 3.39
N THR A 157 14.95 17.65 2.85
CA THR A 157 16.20 17.88 3.57
C THR A 157 17.01 19.00 2.93
N GLY A 158 17.86 19.66 3.73
CA GLY A 158 18.85 20.62 3.22
C GLY A 158 20.11 19.97 2.66
N ARG A 159 20.21 18.63 2.72
CA ARG A 159 21.31 17.88 2.11
C ARG A 159 21.15 17.85 0.59
N PRO A 160 22.25 17.76 -0.18
CA PRO A 160 22.17 17.82 -1.64
C PRO A 160 21.46 16.59 -2.24
N ASP A 161 21.75 15.39 -1.73
CA ASP A 161 21.31 14.14 -2.34
C ASP A 161 20.02 13.58 -1.72
N ASP A 162 19.26 12.83 -2.53
CA ASP A 162 18.09 12.10 -2.07
C ASP A 162 18.51 10.91 -1.21
N ASN A 163 17.91 10.79 -0.02
CA ASN A 163 18.27 9.76 0.95
C ASN A 163 17.08 8.84 1.25
N PRO A 164 17.22 7.51 1.12
CA PRO A 164 16.12 6.59 1.43
C PRO A 164 15.78 6.60 2.92
N ILE A 165 14.48 6.52 3.23
CA ILE A 165 13.99 6.41 4.60
C ILE A 165 13.82 4.94 4.95
N ARG A 166 14.71 4.42 5.80
CA ARG A 166 14.67 3.02 6.24
C ARG A 166 13.34 2.70 6.93
N GLY A 167 12.64 1.67 6.46
CA GLY A 167 11.34 1.24 6.98
C GLY A 167 10.14 2.00 6.42
N LEU A 168 10.37 2.97 5.53
CA LEU A 168 9.33 3.69 4.80
C LEU A 168 9.53 3.60 3.29
N GLU A 169 10.15 2.52 2.82
CA GLU A 169 10.37 2.28 1.39
C GLU A 169 9.01 2.27 0.64
N PRO A 170 8.89 2.94 -0.52
CA PRO A 170 9.94 3.55 -1.33
C PRO A 170 10.22 5.05 -1.06
N ASN A 171 9.74 5.62 0.06
CA ASN A 171 9.88 7.05 0.33
C ASN A 171 11.33 7.46 0.64
N VAL A 172 11.65 8.70 0.26
CA VAL A 172 12.97 9.31 0.41
C VAL A 172 12.85 10.68 1.09
N GLN A 173 13.96 11.15 1.64
CA GLN A 173 14.20 12.55 1.97
C GLN A 173 14.77 13.22 0.73
N TRP A 174 14.02 14.15 0.16
CA TRP A 174 14.37 14.86 -1.07
C TRP A 174 15.42 15.93 -0.80
N GLY A 175 16.55 15.83 -1.50
CA GLY A 175 17.67 16.75 -1.38
C GLY A 175 17.52 18.00 -2.23
N ASN A 176 18.27 19.05 -1.88
CA ASN A 176 18.17 20.36 -2.52
C ASN A 176 19.05 20.54 -3.76
N ARG A 177 19.73 19.48 -4.23
CA ARG A 177 20.53 19.51 -5.47
C ARG A 177 19.68 20.05 -6.63
N ASP A 178 20.27 20.99 -7.36
CA ASP A 178 19.65 21.64 -8.52
C ASP A 178 18.24 22.18 -8.24
N LYS A 179 18.03 22.76 -7.04
CA LYS A 179 16.74 23.30 -6.58
C LYS A 179 15.63 22.24 -6.55
N TYR A 180 15.92 21.07 -5.98
CA TYR A 180 14.98 19.95 -5.84
C TYR A 180 14.50 19.37 -7.18
N ALA A 181 15.36 19.36 -8.21
CA ALA A 181 14.99 18.90 -9.55
C ALA A 181 14.46 17.45 -9.58
N SER A 182 15.03 16.56 -8.76
CA SER A 182 14.57 15.17 -8.65
C SER A 182 13.14 15.06 -8.13
N LEU A 183 12.82 15.84 -7.09
CA LEU A 183 11.48 15.92 -6.52
C LEU A 183 10.49 16.50 -7.54
N VAL A 184 10.84 17.58 -8.23
CA VAL A 184 9.98 18.21 -9.24
C VAL A 184 9.65 17.20 -10.34
N ALA A 185 10.65 16.52 -10.91
CA ALA A 185 10.44 15.51 -11.94
C ALA A 185 9.56 14.34 -11.45
N HIS A 186 9.73 13.93 -10.19
CA HIS A 186 8.88 12.91 -9.57
C HIS A 186 7.42 13.37 -9.47
N LEU A 187 7.20 14.58 -8.96
CA LEU A 187 5.87 15.15 -8.77
C LEU A 187 5.16 15.46 -10.09
N GLU A 188 5.86 15.91 -11.13
CA GLU A 188 5.29 16.09 -12.47
C GLU A 188 4.57 14.82 -12.96
N GLY A 189 5.20 13.66 -12.78
CA GLY A 189 4.61 12.37 -13.13
C GLY A 189 3.40 12.00 -12.29
N LEU A 190 3.30 12.48 -11.04
CA LEU A 190 2.14 12.26 -10.17
C LEU A 190 1.01 13.25 -10.43
N VAL A 191 1.34 14.51 -10.73
CA VAL A 191 0.38 15.55 -11.15
C VAL A 191 -0.31 15.12 -12.43
N ALA A 192 0.43 14.57 -13.40
CA ALA A 192 -0.14 13.98 -14.61
C ALA A 192 -1.11 12.82 -14.34
N LYS A 193 -1.02 12.17 -13.17
CA LYS A 193 -1.93 11.11 -12.70
C LYS A 193 -3.08 11.63 -11.83
N GLY A 194 -3.16 12.94 -11.60
CA GLY A 194 -4.22 13.60 -10.84
C GLY A 194 -3.87 13.96 -9.39
N LEU A 195 -2.59 13.87 -8.98
CA LEU A 195 -2.17 14.42 -7.69
C LEU A 195 -2.38 15.93 -7.70
N SER A 196 -3.04 16.45 -6.66
CA SER A 196 -3.37 17.87 -6.56
C SER A 196 -2.86 18.54 -5.29
N SER A 197 -2.41 17.79 -4.29
CA SER A 197 -1.96 18.35 -3.01
C SER A 197 -0.81 17.57 -2.38
N VAL A 198 0.10 18.28 -1.71
CA VAL A 198 1.23 17.72 -0.97
C VAL A 198 1.30 18.26 0.46
N MET A 199 1.98 17.53 1.34
CA MET A 199 2.25 17.95 2.71
C MET A 199 3.76 17.88 2.97
N LEU A 200 4.38 19.03 3.27
CA LEU A 200 5.83 19.14 3.40
C LEU A 200 6.28 18.93 4.85
N PHE A 201 7.30 18.10 5.04
CA PHE A 201 7.97 17.86 6.31
C PHE A 201 9.46 18.20 6.19
N GLY A 202 9.91 19.23 6.90
CA GLY A 202 11.32 19.61 6.94
C GLY A 202 12.15 18.67 7.81
N VAL A 203 13.25 18.15 7.26
CA VAL A 203 14.25 17.36 7.96
C VAL A 203 15.51 18.22 8.12
N VAL A 204 15.64 18.82 9.31
CA VAL A 204 16.77 19.68 9.68
C VAL A 204 17.72 18.95 10.62
N ASP A 205 19.03 19.20 10.45
CA ASP A 205 20.08 18.64 11.30
C ASP A 205 20.27 19.47 12.59
N ASN A 206 20.10 20.80 12.51
CA ASN A 206 20.21 21.69 13.66
C ASN A 206 18.89 21.74 14.42
N LYS A 207 18.91 21.28 15.68
CA LYS A 207 17.74 21.25 16.56
C LYS A 207 18.08 21.92 17.88
N ASP A 208 17.23 22.83 18.33
CA ASP A 208 17.30 23.49 19.62
C ASP A 208 15.98 23.30 20.40
N ALA A 209 15.97 23.73 21.66
CA ALA A 209 14.81 23.55 22.53
C ALA A 209 13.61 24.41 22.13
N SER A 210 13.86 25.56 21.49
CA SER A 210 12.84 26.52 21.03
C SER A 210 12.30 26.24 19.64
N GLY A 211 12.97 25.41 18.84
CA GLY A 211 12.59 25.13 17.46
C GLY A 211 12.86 26.30 16.51
N CYS A 212 13.97 27.03 16.64
CA CYS A 212 14.24 28.23 15.83
C CYS A 212 14.29 27.93 14.32
N MET A 213 14.57 26.69 13.92
CA MET A 213 14.54 26.27 12.52
C MET A 213 13.12 25.95 12.01
N ALA A 214 12.06 26.29 12.73
CA ALA A 214 10.69 26.05 12.26
C ALA A 214 10.26 27.08 11.21
N ASP A 215 10.66 28.34 11.37
CA ASP A 215 10.27 29.49 10.57
C ASP A 215 11.45 30.24 9.93
N ASP A 216 12.68 29.77 10.14
CA ASP A 216 13.86 30.35 9.52
C ASP A 216 13.81 30.26 7.97
N PRO A 217 14.12 31.34 7.24
CA PRO A 217 14.01 31.39 5.78
C PRO A 217 14.97 30.43 5.06
N SER A 218 16.03 29.95 5.73
CA SER A 218 16.98 28.95 5.21
C SER A 218 16.52 27.51 5.41
N THR A 219 15.27 27.30 5.86
CA THR A 219 14.74 25.96 6.05
C THR A 219 14.43 25.28 4.71
N PRO A 220 14.65 23.96 4.63
CA PRO A 220 14.40 23.20 3.40
C PRO A 220 12.94 23.30 2.92
N VAL A 221 11.99 23.49 3.84
CA VAL A 221 10.57 23.65 3.50
C VAL A 221 10.31 24.95 2.77
N ILE A 222 10.92 26.05 3.21
CA ILE A 222 10.74 27.37 2.57
C ILE A 222 11.44 27.37 1.19
N GLU A 223 12.64 26.81 1.10
CA GLU A 223 13.37 26.70 -0.16
C GLU A 223 12.59 25.89 -1.21
N VAL A 224 12.11 24.69 -0.85
CA VAL A 224 11.38 23.84 -1.79
C VAL A 224 10.04 24.44 -2.19
N MET A 225 9.38 25.18 -1.30
CA MET A 225 8.09 25.83 -1.61
C MET A 225 8.22 26.82 -2.76
N ALA A 226 9.33 27.57 -2.82
CA ALA A 226 9.61 28.45 -3.95
C ALA A 226 9.82 27.67 -5.25
N ALA A 227 10.55 26.55 -5.20
CA ALA A 227 10.79 25.69 -6.36
C ALA A 227 9.49 25.04 -6.89
N LEU A 228 8.67 24.49 -5.99
CA LEU A 228 7.40 23.84 -6.35
C LEU A 228 6.39 24.84 -6.92
N ARG A 229 6.26 26.04 -6.35
CA ARG A 229 5.35 27.06 -6.90
C ARG A 229 5.75 27.52 -8.30
N ALA A 230 7.05 27.55 -8.59
CA ALA A 230 7.55 27.93 -9.91
C ALA A 230 7.35 26.81 -10.94
N ALA A 231 7.63 25.55 -10.58
CA ALA A 231 7.58 24.43 -11.51
C ALA A 231 6.17 23.82 -11.65
N LEU A 232 5.40 23.77 -10.56
CA LEU A 232 4.11 23.08 -10.45
C LEU A 232 3.04 24.04 -9.87
N PRO A 233 2.66 25.11 -10.58
CA PRO A 233 1.79 26.16 -10.04
C PRO A 233 0.36 25.70 -9.74
N SER A 234 -0.09 24.56 -10.27
CA SER A 234 -1.41 23.98 -10.00
C SER A 234 -1.44 23.07 -8.76
N LEU A 235 -0.28 22.76 -8.18
CA LEU A 235 -0.16 21.89 -7.00
C LEU A 235 -0.42 22.69 -5.72
N LEU A 236 -1.27 22.15 -4.84
CA LEU A 236 -1.58 22.69 -3.52
C LEU A 236 -0.53 22.30 -2.48
#